data_AF-A0A0D0VBW6-F1
#
_entry.id   AF-A0A0D0VBW6-F1
#
_cell.length_a   1.000
_cell.length_b   1.000
_cell.length_c   1.000
_cell.angle_alpha   90.00
_cell.angle_beta   90.00
_cell.angle_gamma   90.00
#
_symmetry.space_group_name_H-M   'P 1'
#
loop_
_entity.id
_entity.type
_entity.pdbx_description
1 polymer ?
#
loop_
_entity_poly.entity_id
_entity_poly.type
_entity_poly.pdbx_seq_one_letter_code
_entity_poly.pdbx_strand_id
1 'polypeptide(L)'
;MIHVSTTWRGAELTLADTNNLVTLLTRTYGDADVLEKLVVVKADKYTWDEFQRLVLPNIDCVILSPGPGRPDNPADIGFALQLLRLHPLPILGVCLGHQAIGVAFGGKIINTPKITHGHVIPVAPVQPPIGLFASPLFEADGKTQFDVVVYNSLTVDPITLPQDLEVTAWSIPSPDRPASIQGLRHRLYPIWGVQYHPESISSTCGSSLLVSFLDEVHKTNNQPSSYPSLLPSIVSSCAYRVVKAGSTTTSHEPLLTASASPSKLKKVNKAFGGLGKGLATEDVFQRLRKREKAVAEIWLDGQTPTRPSTSSLASPSFLLTYSLTTRTVTLHRAGFSPSTLSLPEDTTFWEWFSAGQEAITRNLHSDLEPRMSGWRGGWVGWFAYEMKEESLTGYRRRERGEGEEKVDACWGWTDRFLERTPEEEWVARGVIRQSADQLDGVKECQMLGWLQKEGIVLGATEDEWKNYIQSVSNILDTAALVTPIKNKLTRVARPFDKARVTNSPLPLPFPPLLHLSILLLYTCTSGNSIPPITLPI
;
A
#
# COMPACT_ATOMS: atom_id res chain seq x y z
N MET A 1 -18.21 11.76 12.78
CA MET A 1 -16.74 11.75 12.61
C MET A 1 -16.34 12.20 11.21
N ILE A 2 -15.23 12.95 11.06
CA ILE A 2 -14.57 13.15 9.76
C ILE A 2 -13.12 12.66 9.78
N HIS A 3 -12.70 12.04 8.68
CA HIS A 3 -11.31 11.66 8.42
C HIS A 3 -10.71 12.64 7.40
N VAL A 4 -9.79 13.49 7.84
CA VAL A 4 -9.08 14.45 6.98
C VAL A 4 -7.84 13.76 6.43
N SER A 5 -7.89 13.46 5.13
CA SER A 5 -6.81 12.88 4.35
C SER A 5 -5.75 13.95 4.05
N THR A 6 -4.52 13.74 4.52
CA THR A 6 -3.38 14.65 4.34
C THR A 6 -2.75 14.45 2.95
N THR A 7 -3.11 15.30 1.99
CA THR A 7 -2.38 15.44 0.71
C THR A 7 -2.80 16.68 -0.05
N TRP A 8 -1.90 17.16 -0.92
CA TRP A 8 -2.14 18.19 -1.92
C TRP A 8 -1.98 17.61 -3.34
N ARG A 9 -2.80 18.08 -4.29
CA ARG A 9 -2.75 17.89 -5.77
C ARG A 9 -2.08 16.62 -6.34
N GLY A 10 -2.89 15.81 -7.02
CA GLY A 10 -2.41 14.87 -8.05
C GLY A 10 -1.83 13.55 -7.54
N ALA A 11 -1.95 13.24 -6.25
CA ALA A 11 -1.71 11.91 -5.72
C ALA A 11 -3.05 11.21 -5.41
N GLU A 12 -3.25 10.04 -6.00
CA GLU A 12 -4.37 9.14 -5.68
C GLU A 12 -3.97 8.04 -4.69
N LEU A 13 -2.66 7.87 -4.44
CA LEU A 13 -2.09 6.83 -3.57
C LEU A 13 -2.45 6.97 -2.08
N THR A 14 -2.73 8.18 -1.58
CA THR A 14 -3.17 8.39 -0.18
C THR A 14 -4.56 7.85 0.12
N LEU A 15 -5.31 7.44 -0.90
CA LEU A 15 -6.57 6.71 -0.73
C LEU A 15 -6.33 5.31 -0.14
N ALA A 16 -5.15 4.70 -0.29
CA ALA A 16 -4.86 3.35 0.22
C ALA A 16 -4.90 3.30 1.77
N ASP A 17 -4.00 4.03 2.43
CA ASP A 17 -3.93 4.05 3.90
C ASP A 17 -5.19 4.67 4.53
N THR A 18 -5.77 5.67 3.86
CA THR A 18 -7.09 6.23 4.21
C THR A 18 -8.18 5.14 4.20
N ASN A 19 -8.25 4.31 3.15
CA ASN A 19 -9.21 3.21 3.07
C ASN A 19 -8.92 2.12 4.10
N ASN A 20 -7.67 1.86 4.44
CA ASN A 20 -7.30 0.89 5.48
C ASN A 20 -7.81 1.37 6.85
N LEU A 21 -7.66 2.66 7.19
CA LEU A 21 -8.16 3.21 8.45
C LEU A 21 -9.70 3.28 8.50
N VAL A 22 -10.36 3.52 7.36
CA VAL A 22 -11.83 3.32 7.19
C VAL A 22 -12.23 1.85 7.41
N THR A 23 -11.43 0.90 6.93
CA THR A 23 -11.66 -0.55 7.12
C THR A 23 -11.42 -1.00 8.57
N LEU A 24 -10.55 -0.29 9.31
CA LEU A 24 -10.38 -0.54 10.74
C LEU A 24 -11.60 -0.06 11.55
N LEU A 25 -12.30 0.99 11.09
CA LEU A 25 -13.54 1.49 11.69
C LEU A 25 -14.75 0.56 11.46
N THR A 26 -14.82 -0.20 10.34
CA THR A 26 -15.91 -1.18 10.12
C THR A 26 -15.83 -2.41 11.04
N ARG A 27 -14.80 -2.52 11.88
CA ARG A 27 -14.75 -3.47 13.01
C ARG A 27 -15.40 -2.94 14.29
N THR A 28 -15.72 -1.65 14.35
CA THR A 28 -16.31 -0.96 15.53
C THR A 28 -17.76 -0.58 15.30
N TYR A 29 -18.10 -0.20 14.07
CA TYR A 29 -19.47 0.03 13.60
C TYR A 29 -19.74 -0.88 12.40
N GLY A 30 -20.97 -1.36 12.22
CA GLY A 30 -21.33 -2.13 11.02
C GLY A 30 -21.17 -1.29 9.75
N ASP A 31 -20.95 -1.92 8.59
CA ASP A 31 -20.60 -1.21 7.35
C ASP A 31 -21.56 -0.04 7.05
N ALA A 32 -22.87 -0.25 7.20
CA ALA A 32 -23.90 0.77 7.00
C ALA A 32 -23.76 1.97 7.96
N ASP A 33 -23.49 1.74 9.25
CA ASP A 33 -23.27 2.79 10.26
C ASP A 33 -22.04 3.64 9.93
N VAL A 34 -20.97 3.02 9.40
CA VAL A 34 -19.77 3.77 8.97
C VAL A 34 -20.13 4.74 7.84
N LEU A 35 -21.01 4.37 6.91
CA LEU A 35 -21.35 5.24 5.77
C LEU A 35 -22.13 6.49 6.18
N GLU A 36 -22.87 6.41 7.28
CA GLU A 36 -23.67 7.50 7.83
C GLU A 36 -22.89 8.35 8.84
N LYS A 37 -21.86 7.79 9.49
CA LYS A 37 -21.13 8.42 10.61
C LYS A 37 -19.70 8.87 10.27
N LEU A 38 -19.14 8.46 9.12
CA LEU A 38 -17.78 8.79 8.67
C LEU A 38 -17.77 9.45 7.29
N VAL A 39 -17.12 10.62 7.19
CA VAL A 39 -16.88 11.32 5.92
C VAL A 39 -15.38 11.57 5.70
N VAL A 40 -14.90 11.30 4.48
CA VAL A 40 -13.49 11.44 4.08
C VAL A 40 -13.30 12.70 3.23
N VAL A 41 -12.48 13.64 3.73
CA VAL A 41 -12.21 14.96 3.12
C VAL A 41 -10.70 15.11 2.87
N LYS A 42 -10.29 15.67 1.73
CA LYS A 42 -8.86 16.02 1.50
C LYS A 42 -8.52 17.35 2.16
N ALA A 43 -7.33 17.46 2.75
CA ALA A 43 -6.84 18.67 3.42
C ALA A 43 -6.70 19.90 2.49
N ASP A 44 -6.64 19.70 1.17
CA ASP A 44 -6.62 20.76 0.15
C ASP A 44 -8.01 21.10 -0.45
N LYS A 45 -9.08 20.39 -0.03
CA LYS A 45 -10.42 20.54 -0.61
C LYS A 45 -11.20 21.77 -0.13
N TYR A 46 -10.82 22.30 1.03
CA TYR A 46 -11.43 23.46 1.68
C TYR A 46 -10.33 24.43 2.14
N THR A 47 -10.59 25.73 2.06
CA THR A 47 -9.86 26.70 2.88
C THR A 47 -10.21 26.49 4.36
N TRP A 48 -9.35 26.97 5.26
CA TRP A 48 -9.60 26.86 6.70
C TRP A 48 -10.93 27.50 7.10
N ASP A 49 -11.24 28.69 6.59
CA ASP A 49 -12.47 29.44 6.90
C ASP A 49 -13.75 28.78 6.35
N GLU A 50 -13.65 27.93 5.33
CA GLU A 50 -14.75 27.08 4.85
C GLU A 50 -14.88 25.83 5.72
N PHE A 51 -13.77 25.19 6.09
CA PHE A 51 -13.77 24.04 6.98
C PHE A 51 -14.36 24.39 8.35
N GLN A 52 -13.99 25.54 8.92
CA GLN A 52 -14.56 26.03 10.19
C GLN A 52 -16.07 26.29 10.12
N ARG A 53 -16.56 26.80 8.98
CA ARG A 53 -17.95 27.28 8.85
C ARG A 53 -18.92 26.20 8.38
N LEU A 54 -18.46 25.29 7.53
CA LEU A 54 -19.28 24.30 6.85
C LEU A 54 -19.08 22.88 7.42
N VAL A 55 -17.88 22.56 7.92
CA VAL A 55 -17.51 21.19 8.29
C VAL A 55 -17.48 20.99 9.81
N LEU A 56 -16.75 21.80 10.56
CA LEU A 56 -16.63 21.68 12.02
C LEU A 56 -17.96 21.60 12.79
N PRO A 57 -19.03 22.37 12.48
CA PRO A 57 -20.27 22.35 13.27
C PRO A 57 -21.06 21.03 13.20
N ASN A 58 -20.67 20.12 12.31
CA ASN A 58 -21.42 18.93 11.92
C ASN A 58 -20.66 17.62 12.23
N ILE A 59 -19.65 17.66 13.12
CA ILE A 59 -18.80 16.50 13.45
C ILE A 59 -18.38 16.42 14.92
N ASP A 60 -18.27 15.18 15.41
CA ASP A 60 -17.82 14.84 16.76
C ASP A 60 -16.31 15.01 16.98
N CYS A 61 -15.53 14.69 15.95
CA CYS A 61 -14.09 14.44 16.04
C CYS A 61 -13.44 14.41 14.65
N VAL A 62 -12.12 14.61 14.61
CA VAL A 62 -11.29 14.49 13.39
C VAL A 62 -10.20 13.44 13.56
N ILE A 63 -10.01 12.61 12.55
CA ILE A 63 -8.80 11.81 12.37
C ILE A 63 -7.94 12.46 11.28
N LEU A 64 -6.68 12.79 11.61
CA LEU A 64 -5.67 13.25 10.66
C LEU A 64 -4.88 12.03 10.14
N SER A 65 -4.99 11.77 8.84
CA SER A 65 -4.48 10.53 8.23
C SER A 65 -2.95 10.45 8.16
N PRO A 66 -2.39 9.24 7.97
CA PRO A 66 -1.09 9.09 7.34
C PRO A 66 -1.06 9.75 5.95
N GLY A 67 0.13 10.14 5.50
CA GLY A 67 0.37 10.74 4.19
C GLY A 67 1.87 10.93 3.92
N PRO A 68 2.27 11.14 2.65
CA PRO A 68 3.64 11.46 2.29
C PRO A 68 3.97 12.94 2.57
N GLY A 69 5.24 13.25 2.81
CA GLY A 69 5.74 14.64 2.99
C GLY A 69 6.36 14.87 4.37
N ARG A 70 6.42 16.13 4.80
CA ARG A 70 6.83 16.54 6.16
C ARG A 70 5.83 17.51 6.77
N PRO A 71 5.52 17.45 8.07
CA PRO A 71 4.57 18.37 8.69
C PRO A 71 5.17 19.74 9.06
N ASP A 72 6.48 19.93 8.90
CA ASP A 72 7.12 21.26 8.93
C ASP A 72 7.09 21.96 7.55
N ASN A 73 6.61 21.27 6.50
CA ASN A 73 6.25 21.86 5.21
C ASN A 73 4.72 22.11 5.16
N PRO A 74 4.25 23.38 5.15
CA PRO A 74 2.82 23.69 5.09
C PRO A 74 2.09 23.13 3.86
N ALA A 75 2.79 22.87 2.75
CA ALA A 75 2.20 22.32 1.54
C ALA A 75 1.77 20.85 1.66
N ASP A 76 2.41 20.07 2.53
CA ASP A 76 2.16 18.63 2.65
C ASP A 76 0.96 18.31 3.56
N ILE A 77 0.62 19.22 4.48
CA ILE A 77 -0.41 19.01 5.53
C ILE A 77 -1.57 20.02 5.52
N GLY A 78 -1.54 21.04 4.66
CA GLY A 78 -2.64 21.98 4.49
C GLY A 78 -3.02 22.71 5.79
N PHE A 79 -4.31 22.71 6.14
CA PHE A 79 -4.82 23.38 7.35
C PHE A 79 -4.63 22.59 8.66
N ALA A 80 -3.93 21.45 8.65
CA ALA A 80 -3.85 20.57 9.82
C ALA A 80 -3.21 21.24 11.06
N LEU A 81 -2.22 22.13 10.90
CA LEU A 81 -1.64 22.86 12.05
C LEU A 81 -2.62 23.86 12.66
N GLN A 82 -3.45 24.52 11.84
CA GLN A 82 -4.50 25.42 12.29
C GLN A 82 -5.55 24.65 13.09
N LEU A 83 -5.98 23.49 12.59
CA LEU A 83 -6.91 22.60 13.29
C LEU A 83 -6.34 22.11 14.63
N LEU A 84 -5.07 21.72 14.67
CA LEU A 84 -4.41 21.24 15.89
C LEU A 84 -4.18 22.35 16.92
N ARG A 85 -3.84 23.57 16.49
CA ARG A 85 -3.61 24.72 17.38
C ARG A 85 -4.90 25.36 17.90
N LEU A 86 -6.01 25.18 17.19
CA LEU A 86 -7.33 25.66 17.62
C LEU A 86 -8.17 24.56 18.29
N HIS A 87 -7.75 23.29 18.17
CA HIS A 87 -8.26 22.10 18.88
C HIS A 87 -9.76 22.14 19.21
N PRO A 88 -10.66 22.32 18.21
CA PRO A 88 -12.06 22.64 18.44
C PRO A 88 -12.92 21.42 18.83
N LEU A 89 -12.35 20.23 18.79
CA LEU A 89 -12.97 18.92 19.02
C LEU A 89 -11.87 17.85 19.26
N PRO A 90 -12.21 16.63 19.68
CA PRO A 90 -11.28 15.50 19.74
C PRO A 90 -10.54 15.21 18.41
N ILE A 91 -9.21 15.09 18.48
CA ILE A 91 -8.33 14.82 17.33
C ILE A 91 -7.46 13.58 17.57
N LEU A 92 -7.42 12.68 16.58
CA LEU A 92 -6.45 11.58 16.49
C LEU A 92 -5.51 11.80 15.30
N GLY A 93 -4.19 11.87 15.52
CA GLY A 93 -3.19 11.93 14.47
C GLY A 93 -2.51 10.58 14.22
N VAL A 94 -2.49 10.10 12.98
CA VAL A 94 -1.81 8.84 12.60
C VAL A 94 -0.62 9.14 11.68
N CYS A 95 0.55 8.59 12.02
CA CYS A 95 1.83 8.76 11.30
C CYS A 95 2.18 10.25 11.01
N LEU A 96 1.91 10.75 9.80
CA LEU A 96 2.08 12.18 9.47
C LEU A 96 1.21 13.08 10.37
N GLY A 97 -0.01 12.66 10.71
CA GLY A 97 -0.88 13.34 11.67
C GLY A 97 -0.30 13.37 13.10
N HIS A 98 0.41 12.32 13.53
CA HIS A 98 1.12 12.29 14.82
C HIS A 98 2.30 13.25 14.82
N GLN A 99 3.07 13.29 13.74
CA GLN A 99 4.18 14.23 13.59
C GLN A 99 3.68 15.69 13.50
N ALA A 100 2.52 15.91 12.87
CA ALA A 100 1.85 17.22 12.84
C ALA A 100 1.42 17.69 14.23
N ILE A 101 1.01 16.80 15.15
CA ILE A 101 0.79 17.14 16.57
C ILE A 101 2.10 17.66 17.18
N GLY A 102 3.22 16.99 16.96
CA GLY A 102 4.54 17.46 17.39
C GLY A 102 4.84 18.89 16.92
N VAL A 103 4.72 19.16 15.62
CA VAL A 103 4.99 20.48 15.02
C VAL A 103 3.98 21.55 15.43
N ALA A 104 2.71 21.20 15.62
CA ALA A 104 1.66 22.15 16.00
C ALA A 104 1.99 22.85 17.32
N PHE A 105 2.51 22.11 18.30
CA PHE A 105 2.89 22.60 19.64
C PHE A 105 4.39 22.93 19.78
N GLY A 106 5.19 22.82 18.71
CA GLY A 106 6.57 23.33 18.66
C GLY A 106 7.70 22.29 18.78
N GLY A 107 7.38 21.00 18.85
CA GLY A 107 8.37 19.91 18.76
C GLY A 107 8.93 19.76 17.34
N LYS A 108 10.21 19.38 17.23
CA LYS A 108 10.87 19.23 15.91
C LYS A 108 10.68 17.82 15.35
N ILE A 109 10.81 17.71 14.03
CA ILE A 109 10.81 16.43 13.30
C ILE A 109 12.22 16.10 12.82
N ILE A 110 12.79 15.06 13.40
CA ILE A 110 14.09 14.49 13.04
C ILE A 110 13.91 13.26 12.15
N ASN A 111 14.95 12.89 11.41
CA ASN A 111 14.99 11.60 10.73
C ASN A 111 15.02 10.47 11.77
N THR A 112 14.37 9.34 11.51
CA THR A 112 14.56 8.14 12.33
C THR A 112 16.02 7.67 12.19
N PRO A 113 16.75 7.37 13.30
CA PRO A 113 18.16 6.97 13.22
C PRO A 113 18.43 5.68 12.41
N LYS A 114 17.36 4.93 12.12
CA LYS A 114 17.30 3.94 11.06
C LYS A 114 15.92 4.03 10.38
N ILE A 115 15.89 4.33 9.09
CA ILE A 115 14.65 4.34 8.31
C ILE A 115 13.94 2.98 8.44
N THR A 116 12.63 3.04 8.63
CA THR A 116 11.82 1.85 8.88
C THR A 116 10.52 1.92 8.09
N HIS A 117 10.45 1.11 7.02
CA HIS A 117 9.25 0.95 6.18
C HIS A 117 8.77 -0.49 6.18
N GLY A 118 7.46 -0.72 6.38
CA GLY A 118 6.85 -2.06 6.34
C GLY A 118 7.35 -3.05 7.40
N HIS A 119 8.20 -2.62 8.34
CA HIS A 119 8.70 -3.51 9.40
C HIS A 119 7.72 -3.53 10.56
N VAL A 120 7.47 -4.74 11.08
CA VAL A 120 6.89 -4.93 12.39
C VAL A 120 7.91 -4.57 13.47
N ILE A 121 7.51 -3.75 14.44
CA ILE A 121 8.32 -3.35 15.60
C ILE A 121 7.51 -3.54 16.90
N PRO A 122 8.14 -3.94 18.01
CA PRO A 122 7.49 -3.92 19.31
C PRO A 122 7.42 -2.50 19.88
N VAL A 123 6.25 -2.15 20.42
CA VAL A 123 5.94 -0.88 21.10
C VAL A 123 5.40 -1.17 22.49
N ALA A 124 5.85 -0.41 23.49
CA ALA A 124 5.35 -0.47 24.85
C ALA A 124 4.73 0.88 25.26
N PRO A 125 3.52 0.90 25.86
CA PRO A 125 3.02 2.04 26.61
C PRO A 125 3.96 2.41 27.76
N VAL A 126 4.01 3.69 28.11
CA VAL A 126 4.64 4.13 29.36
C VAL A 126 3.92 3.51 30.56
N GLN A 127 4.59 3.48 31.72
CA GLN A 127 4.08 2.82 32.93
C GLN A 127 4.01 3.83 34.09
N PRO A 128 2.84 4.05 34.73
CA PRO A 128 1.53 3.50 34.37
C PRO A 128 1.03 4.00 33.00
N PRO A 129 0.14 3.24 32.31
CA PRO A 129 -0.36 3.63 31.00
C PRO A 129 -1.25 4.88 31.07
N ILE A 130 -1.18 5.70 30.02
CA ILE A 130 -1.88 7.00 29.93
C ILE A 130 -2.42 7.28 28.52
N GLY A 131 -3.45 8.13 28.42
CA GLY A 131 -4.14 8.40 27.16
C GLY A 131 -4.85 7.14 26.63
N LEU A 132 -4.87 6.96 25.30
CA LEU A 132 -5.56 5.83 24.67
C LEU A 132 -5.04 4.45 25.11
N PHE A 133 -3.79 4.37 25.59
CA PHE A 133 -3.21 3.12 26.09
C PHE A 133 -3.62 2.77 27.52
N ALA A 134 -4.33 3.66 28.23
CA ALA A 134 -4.94 3.39 29.55
C ALA A 134 -6.29 2.66 29.44
N SER A 135 -6.77 2.36 28.23
CA SER A 135 -7.96 1.53 28.04
C SER A 135 -7.65 0.05 28.36
N PRO A 136 -8.51 -0.67 29.10
CA PRO A 136 -8.31 -2.10 29.41
C PRO A 136 -8.25 -2.99 28.16
N LEU A 137 -8.64 -2.47 26.99
CA LEU A 137 -8.47 -3.10 25.68
C LEU A 137 -7.01 -3.31 25.27
N PHE A 138 -6.04 -2.76 26.02
CA PHE A 138 -4.60 -3.02 25.88
C PHE A 138 -4.04 -3.99 26.94
N GLU A 139 -4.78 -4.29 28.01
CA GLU A 139 -4.32 -5.20 29.08
C GLU A 139 -4.69 -6.66 28.83
N ALA A 140 -5.66 -6.91 27.95
CA ALA A 140 -6.36 -8.20 27.76
C ALA A 140 -5.49 -9.45 27.52
N ASP A 141 -4.25 -9.26 27.06
CA ASP A 141 -3.31 -10.34 26.71
C ASP A 141 -2.17 -10.55 27.74
N GLY A 142 -2.12 -9.72 28.80
CA GLY A 142 -1.04 -9.75 29.80
C GLY A 142 0.35 -9.36 29.27
N LYS A 143 0.44 -8.78 28.06
CA LYS A 143 1.67 -8.36 27.39
C LYS A 143 1.95 -6.88 27.67
N THR A 144 3.16 -6.55 28.10
CA THR A 144 3.61 -5.16 28.31
C THR A 144 4.01 -4.43 27.02
N GLN A 145 3.95 -5.11 25.88
CA GLN A 145 4.30 -4.59 24.56
C GLN A 145 3.45 -5.27 23.47
N PHE A 146 3.22 -4.58 22.36
CA PHE A 146 2.48 -5.06 21.20
C PHE A 146 3.23 -4.75 19.90
N ASP A 147 3.04 -5.57 18.88
CA ASP A 147 3.72 -5.47 17.57
C ASP A 147 2.94 -4.51 16.65
N VAL A 148 3.62 -3.56 16.00
CA VAL A 148 3.02 -2.58 15.07
C VAL A 148 3.84 -2.43 13.79
N VAL A 149 3.20 -2.07 12.68
CA VAL A 149 3.89 -1.68 11.45
C VAL A 149 4.16 -0.17 11.44
N VAL A 150 5.40 0.19 11.10
CA VAL A 150 5.84 1.57 10.90
C VAL A 150 6.34 1.79 9.47
N TYR A 151 6.02 2.98 8.93
CA TYR A 151 6.42 3.43 7.61
C TYR A 151 7.23 4.73 7.64
N ASN A 152 7.80 5.09 8.80
CA ASN A 152 8.34 6.42 9.06
C ASN A 152 9.87 6.51 8.89
N SER A 153 10.28 7.38 7.95
CA SER A 153 11.63 7.93 7.85
C SER A 153 11.88 9.10 8.83
N LEU A 154 10.82 9.56 9.52
CA LEU A 154 10.77 10.75 10.37
C LEU A 154 10.12 10.43 11.72
N THR A 155 10.48 11.14 12.78
CA THR A 155 9.84 11.01 14.10
C THR A 155 9.90 12.33 14.88
N VAL A 156 9.04 12.48 15.89
CA VAL A 156 9.09 13.63 16.81
C VAL A 156 10.33 13.50 17.68
N ASP A 157 11.13 14.57 17.74
CA ASP A 157 12.34 14.63 18.55
C ASP A 157 12.01 14.71 20.05
N PRO A 158 12.38 13.70 20.86
CA PRO A 158 12.09 13.69 22.29
C PRO A 158 12.84 14.77 23.07
N ILE A 159 13.92 15.35 22.52
CA ILE A 159 14.70 16.42 23.18
C ILE A 159 13.98 17.77 23.06
N THR A 160 13.17 17.97 22.01
CA THR A 160 12.45 19.22 21.75
C THR A 160 10.94 19.11 21.94
N LEU A 161 10.44 18.00 22.49
CA LEU A 161 9.02 17.83 22.81
C LEU A 161 8.58 18.91 23.83
N PRO A 162 7.54 19.72 23.52
CA PRO A 162 7.06 20.77 24.41
C PRO A 162 6.38 20.16 25.64
N GLN A 163 6.36 20.92 26.75
CA GLN A 163 5.75 20.44 28.00
C GLN A 163 4.24 20.20 27.89
N ASP A 164 3.57 20.73 26.88
CA ASP A 164 2.13 20.53 26.65
C ASP A 164 1.81 19.14 26.06
N LEU A 165 2.82 18.42 25.56
CA LEU A 165 2.72 17.06 25.05
C LEU A 165 3.37 16.05 26.00
N GLU A 166 2.74 14.88 26.14
CA GLU A 166 3.28 13.73 26.88
C GLU A 166 3.43 12.52 25.97
N VAL A 167 4.55 11.81 26.09
CA VAL A 167 4.77 10.52 25.42
C VAL A 167 3.97 9.44 26.12
N THR A 168 3.12 8.75 25.38
CA THR A 168 2.24 7.69 25.89
C THR A 168 2.73 6.28 25.52
N ALA A 169 3.57 6.15 24.48
CA ALA A 169 4.21 4.89 24.09
C ALA A 169 5.56 5.11 23.36
N TRP A 170 6.46 4.13 23.48
CA TRP A 170 7.79 4.11 22.87
C TRP A 170 8.03 2.81 22.09
N SER A 171 8.85 2.88 21.02
CA SER A 171 9.41 1.66 20.41
C SER A 171 10.50 1.07 21.30
N ILE A 172 10.52 -0.25 21.49
CA ILE A 172 11.63 -0.91 22.20
C ILE A 172 12.94 -0.70 21.43
N PRO A 173 14.05 -0.30 22.09
CA PRO A 173 15.34 -0.17 21.43
C PRO A 173 15.93 -1.53 21.05
N SER A 174 16.57 -1.59 19.88
CA SER A 174 17.40 -2.71 19.41
C SER A 174 18.84 -2.23 19.15
N PRO A 175 19.83 -3.13 19.00
CA PRO A 175 21.22 -2.74 18.75
C PRO A 175 21.44 -1.87 17.49
N ASP A 176 20.47 -1.90 16.57
CA ASP A 176 20.44 -1.17 15.30
C ASP A 176 19.37 -0.06 15.24
N ARG A 177 18.63 0.20 16.33
CA ARG A 177 17.58 1.24 16.40
C ARG A 177 17.34 1.72 17.84
N PRO A 178 17.62 3.00 18.18
CA PRO A 178 17.27 3.54 19.49
C PRO A 178 15.75 3.67 19.67
N ALA A 179 15.30 3.89 20.91
CA ALA A 179 13.89 4.14 21.21
C ALA A 179 13.39 5.42 20.50
N SER A 180 12.14 5.39 20.04
CA SER A 180 11.47 6.49 19.35
C SER A 180 10.08 6.72 19.96
N ILE A 181 9.57 7.94 19.87
CA ILE A 181 8.21 8.27 20.26
C ILE A 181 7.24 7.53 19.33
N GLN A 182 6.30 6.78 19.91
CA GLN A 182 5.30 6.00 19.17
C GLN A 182 3.86 6.37 19.53
N GLY A 183 3.65 7.01 20.70
CA GLY A 183 2.37 7.57 21.11
C GLY A 183 2.55 8.94 21.79
N LEU A 184 1.64 9.87 21.51
CA LEU A 184 1.56 11.19 22.14
C LEU A 184 0.14 11.47 22.64
N ARG A 185 0.02 12.30 23.68
CA ARG A 185 -1.20 13.03 24.06
C ARG A 185 -0.88 14.49 24.34
N HIS A 186 -1.84 15.39 24.16
CA HIS A 186 -1.80 16.71 24.79
C HIS A 186 -2.23 16.61 26.26
N ARG A 187 -1.67 17.45 27.14
CA ARG A 187 -1.98 17.44 28.58
C ARG A 187 -3.40 17.91 28.91
N LEU A 188 -3.86 18.93 28.19
CA LEU A 188 -5.08 19.70 28.53
C LEU A 188 -6.21 19.60 27.48
N TYR A 189 -5.95 18.98 26.33
CA TYR A 189 -6.88 18.96 25.19
C TYR A 189 -7.06 17.54 24.68
N PRO A 190 -8.22 17.19 24.07
CA PRO A 190 -8.51 15.85 23.57
C PRO A 190 -7.77 15.58 22.25
N ILE A 191 -6.44 15.55 22.32
CA ILE A 191 -5.54 15.35 21.17
C ILE A 191 -4.62 14.19 21.48
N TRP A 192 -4.65 13.17 20.63
CA TRP A 192 -3.78 12.00 20.73
C TRP A 192 -3.17 11.70 19.37
N GLY A 193 -2.05 10.99 19.32
CA GLY A 193 -1.55 10.48 18.06
C GLY A 193 -0.57 9.33 18.18
N VAL A 194 -0.52 8.49 17.15
CA VAL A 194 0.38 7.33 17.04
C VAL A 194 1.27 7.43 15.81
N GLN A 195 2.57 7.12 15.97
CA GLN A 195 3.54 7.19 14.87
C GLN A 195 3.44 5.99 13.93
N TYR A 196 3.00 4.84 14.45
CA TYR A 196 2.74 3.63 13.69
C TYR A 196 1.37 3.67 12.99
N HIS A 197 1.13 2.70 12.13
CA HIS A 197 -0.10 2.54 11.36
C HIS A 197 -1.00 1.48 12.02
N PRO A 198 -1.99 1.86 12.85
CA PRO A 198 -2.90 0.91 13.52
C PRO A 198 -3.74 0.09 12.54
N GLU A 199 -3.88 0.55 11.29
CA GLU A 199 -4.66 -0.07 10.22
C GLU A 199 -3.92 -1.13 9.40
N SER A 200 -2.60 -1.25 9.54
CA SER A 200 -1.82 -2.27 8.84
C SER A 200 -2.11 -3.67 9.38
N ILE A 201 -2.18 -4.68 8.50
CA ILE A 201 -2.57 -6.05 8.87
C ILE A 201 -1.66 -6.71 9.92
N SER A 202 -0.38 -6.36 9.96
CA SER A 202 0.57 -6.86 10.97
C SER A 202 0.67 -5.97 12.22
N SER A 203 -0.19 -4.94 12.35
CA SER A 203 -0.34 -4.16 13.57
C SER A 203 -1.37 -4.81 14.50
N THR A 204 -0.92 -5.09 15.72
CA THR A 204 -1.78 -5.57 16.81
C THR A 204 -2.39 -4.40 17.58
N CYS A 205 -3.49 -4.65 18.30
CA CYS A 205 -4.24 -3.65 19.09
C CYS A 205 -4.78 -2.42 18.32
N GLY A 206 -4.75 -2.41 16.97
CA GLY A 206 -5.27 -1.29 16.16
C GLY A 206 -6.74 -0.97 16.43
N SER A 207 -7.60 -1.99 16.53
CA SER A 207 -9.01 -1.79 16.90
C SER A 207 -9.18 -1.31 18.34
N SER A 208 -8.35 -1.78 19.29
CA SER A 208 -8.34 -1.27 20.68
C SER A 208 -8.04 0.23 20.74
N LEU A 209 -7.12 0.71 19.88
CA LEU A 209 -6.79 2.13 19.78
C LEU A 209 -7.98 2.97 19.30
N LEU A 210 -8.67 2.53 18.23
CA LEU A 210 -9.81 3.27 17.68
C LEU A 210 -11.02 3.27 18.63
N VAL A 211 -11.32 2.14 19.27
CA VAL A 211 -12.39 2.08 20.29
C VAL A 211 -12.04 3.00 21.46
N SER A 212 -10.80 2.97 21.97
CA SER A 212 -10.39 3.89 23.03
C SER A 212 -10.45 5.37 22.62
N PHE A 213 -10.16 5.72 21.36
CA PHE A 213 -10.34 7.09 20.88
C PHE A 213 -11.82 7.47 20.84
N LEU A 214 -12.68 6.60 20.30
CA LEU A 214 -14.13 6.80 20.25
C LEU A 214 -14.75 6.95 21.65
N ASP A 215 -14.29 6.21 22.64
CA ASP A 215 -14.72 6.37 24.03
C ASP A 215 -14.36 7.76 24.60
N GLU A 216 -13.18 8.30 24.29
CA GLU A 216 -12.83 9.68 24.66
C GLU A 216 -13.63 10.73 23.88
N VAL A 217 -14.01 10.47 22.62
CA VAL A 217 -14.93 11.32 21.86
C VAL A 217 -16.30 11.36 22.53
N HIS A 218 -16.87 10.20 22.89
CA HIS A 218 -18.18 10.11 23.56
C HIS A 218 -18.16 10.83 24.93
N LYS A 219 -17.07 10.72 25.70
CA LYS A 219 -16.87 11.44 26.97
C LYS A 219 -16.78 12.97 26.77
N THR A 220 -16.05 13.41 25.75
CA THR A 220 -15.83 14.85 25.49
C THR A 220 -17.13 15.55 25.08
N ASN A 221 -17.95 14.90 24.26
CA ASN A 221 -19.07 15.57 23.60
C ASN A 221 -20.39 15.57 24.40
N ASN A 222 -20.45 14.90 25.56
CA ASN A 222 -21.65 14.83 26.42
C ASN A 222 -22.94 14.28 25.75
N GLN A 223 -22.80 13.45 24.70
CA GLN A 223 -23.90 12.77 23.99
C GLN A 223 -25.08 13.68 23.57
N PRO A 224 -24.90 14.61 22.61
CA PRO A 224 -26.01 15.35 22.02
C PRO A 224 -26.94 14.39 21.26
N SER A 225 -28.25 14.64 21.34
CA SER A 225 -29.28 13.76 20.76
C SER A 225 -29.23 13.64 19.23
N SER A 226 -28.72 14.68 18.55
CA SER A 226 -28.29 14.64 17.16
C SER A 226 -27.37 15.83 16.83
N TYR A 227 -26.57 15.70 15.77
CA TYR A 227 -25.92 16.82 15.11
C TYR A 227 -26.71 17.24 13.85
N PRO A 228 -26.55 18.48 13.35
CA PRO A 228 -27.07 18.85 12.05
C PRO A 228 -26.40 18.00 10.95
N SER A 229 -27.17 17.60 9.94
CA SER A 229 -26.63 16.80 8.84
C SER A 229 -25.60 17.59 8.03
N LEU A 230 -24.48 16.96 7.68
CA LEU A 230 -23.50 17.53 6.75
C LEU A 230 -24.17 17.97 5.45
N LEU A 231 -23.85 19.19 5.00
CA LEU A 231 -24.44 19.78 3.80
C LEU A 231 -24.27 18.84 2.58
N PRO A 232 -25.29 18.69 1.71
CA PRO A 232 -25.20 17.81 0.54
C PRO A 232 -24.01 18.09 -0.38
N SER A 233 -23.56 19.34 -0.45
CA SER A 233 -22.33 19.76 -1.15
C SER A 233 -21.07 19.12 -0.57
N ILE A 234 -20.95 19.05 0.77
CA ILE A 234 -19.86 18.36 1.46
C ILE A 234 -19.92 16.86 1.12
N VAL A 235 -21.11 16.25 1.28
CA VAL A 235 -21.37 14.82 1.01
C VAL A 235 -21.22 14.44 -0.48
N SER A 236 -21.30 15.39 -1.40
CA SER A 236 -20.93 15.20 -2.82
C SER A 236 -19.43 15.42 -3.10
N SER A 237 -18.72 16.12 -2.21
CA SER A 237 -17.31 16.48 -2.37
C SER A 237 -16.32 15.49 -1.74
N CYS A 238 -16.83 14.55 -0.94
CA CYS A 238 -16.03 13.50 -0.31
C CYS A 238 -15.18 12.75 -1.35
N ALA A 239 -13.93 12.44 -0.99
CA ALA A 239 -13.04 11.69 -1.88
C ALA A 239 -13.48 10.22 -2.08
N TYR A 240 -14.47 9.76 -1.32
CA TYR A 240 -15.02 8.42 -1.38
C TYR A 240 -16.53 8.45 -1.10
N ARG A 241 -17.29 7.63 -1.82
CA ARG A 241 -18.63 7.16 -1.42
C ARG A 241 -18.63 5.64 -1.47
N VAL A 242 -18.86 4.98 -0.34
CA VAL A 242 -19.31 3.59 -0.37
C VAL A 242 -20.74 3.63 -0.90
N VAL A 243 -20.95 3.15 -2.12
CA VAL A 243 -22.30 2.99 -2.66
C VAL A 243 -22.85 1.66 -2.13
N LYS A 244 -23.96 1.72 -1.37
CA LYS A 244 -24.69 0.53 -0.93
C LYS A 244 -25.12 -0.25 -2.18
N ALA A 245 -24.63 -1.49 -2.32
CA ALA A 245 -24.79 -2.25 -3.55
C ALA A 245 -26.28 -2.49 -3.88
N GLY A 246 -26.71 -2.01 -5.05
CA GLY A 246 -28.09 -2.13 -5.49
C GLY A 246 -28.28 -1.72 -6.96
N SER A 247 -29.18 -2.45 -7.62
CA SER A 247 -29.65 -2.26 -9.00
C SER A 247 -28.67 -2.58 -10.15
N THR A 248 -29.02 -3.66 -10.84
CA THR A 248 -28.64 -4.13 -12.19
C THR A 248 -27.92 -3.16 -13.14
N THR A 249 -26.78 -3.59 -13.68
CA THR A 249 -26.18 -3.05 -14.91
C THR A 249 -26.50 -3.91 -16.12
N THR A 250 -27.12 -3.34 -17.17
CA THR A 250 -27.27 -3.98 -18.48
C THR A 250 -25.97 -3.92 -19.30
N SER A 251 -25.76 -4.93 -20.15
CA SER A 251 -24.54 -5.10 -20.94
C SER A 251 -24.72 -4.71 -22.41
N HIS A 252 -23.81 -3.90 -22.94
CA HIS A 252 -23.56 -3.78 -24.37
C HIS A 252 -22.09 -4.13 -24.68
N GLU A 253 -21.88 -4.92 -25.72
CA GLU A 253 -20.54 -5.30 -26.21
C GLU A 253 -20.12 -4.43 -27.40
N PRO A 254 -18.82 -4.07 -27.52
CA PRO A 254 -18.26 -3.55 -28.75
C PRO A 254 -17.86 -4.70 -29.68
N LEU A 255 -18.35 -4.68 -30.92
CA LEU A 255 -17.87 -5.57 -31.99
C LEU A 255 -16.42 -5.21 -32.35
N LEU A 256 -15.50 -6.19 -32.21
CA LEU A 256 -14.15 -6.11 -32.76
C LEU A 256 -13.99 -7.10 -33.91
N THR A 257 -13.86 -6.58 -35.13
CA THR A 257 -13.57 -7.36 -36.34
C THR A 257 -12.15 -7.08 -36.83
N ALA A 258 -11.21 -7.97 -36.51
CA ALA A 258 -9.87 -7.98 -37.11
C ALA A 258 -9.27 -9.41 -37.14
N SER A 259 -8.47 -9.67 -38.17
CA SER A 259 -7.87 -10.96 -38.52
C SER A 259 -7.18 -11.69 -37.35
N ALA A 260 -7.49 -12.98 -37.17
CA ALA A 260 -6.89 -13.81 -36.13
C ALA A 260 -5.53 -14.40 -36.56
N SER A 261 -4.43 -13.78 -36.10
CA SER A 261 -3.16 -14.50 -35.93
C SER A 261 -3.31 -15.52 -34.78
N PRO A 262 -2.66 -16.70 -34.85
CA PRO A 262 -2.70 -17.66 -33.74
C PRO A 262 -1.98 -17.06 -32.52
N SER A 263 -2.67 -17.00 -31.39
CA SER A 263 -2.09 -16.49 -30.14
C SER A 263 -0.97 -17.39 -29.63
N LYS A 264 0.05 -16.77 -29.04
CA LYS A 264 1.24 -17.46 -28.52
C LYS A 264 1.23 -17.58 -26.99
N LEU A 265 0.38 -16.81 -26.32
CA LEU A 265 0.14 -16.88 -24.88
C LEU A 265 -1.33 -17.21 -24.59
N LYS A 266 -1.61 -18.14 -23.66
CA LYS A 266 -2.95 -18.45 -23.16
C LYS A 266 -3.04 -18.23 -21.65
N LYS A 267 -4.17 -17.68 -21.20
CA LYS A 267 -4.50 -17.55 -19.77
C LYS A 267 -4.99 -18.88 -19.24
N VAL A 268 -4.57 -19.25 -18.04
CA VAL A 268 -5.01 -20.47 -17.34
C VAL A 268 -5.44 -20.16 -15.92
N ASN A 269 -6.41 -20.93 -15.43
CA ASN A 269 -6.86 -20.92 -14.05
C ASN A 269 -7.09 -22.37 -13.58
N LYS A 270 -7.02 -22.58 -12.27
CA LYS A 270 -7.35 -23.84 -11.62
C LYS A 270 -7.83 -23.57 -10.19
N ALA A 271 -9.13 -23.66 -9.99
CA ALA A 271 -9.71 -23.71 -8.65
C ALA A 271 -9.43 -25.07 -7.97
N PHE A 272 -9.14 -25.01 -6.67
CA PHE A 272 -8.99 -26.17 -5.78
C PHE A 272 -10.25 -26.41 -4.93
N GLY A 273 -11.24 -25.52 -4.98
CA GLY A 273 -12.54 -25.67 -4.33
C GLY A 273 -12.44 -25.69 -2.81
N GLY A 274 -12.89 -26.78 -2.19
CA GLY A 274 -12.81 -26.99 -0.74
C GLY A 274 -11.41 -27.27 -0.20
N LEU A 275 -10.43 -27.61 -1.05
CA LEU A 275 -9.09 -27.98 -0.60
C LEU A 275 -8.34 -26.76 -0.04
N GLY A 276 -7.98 -26.82 1.25
CA GLY A 276 -7.26 -25.74 1.93
C GLY A 276 -8.12 -24.56 2.41
N LYS A 277 -9.46 -24.66 2.42
CA LYS A 277 -10.30 -23.67 3.10
C LYS A 277 -9.98 -23.61 4.59
N GLY A 278 -10.14 -22.43 5.22
CA GLY A 278 -9.72 -22.19 6.59
C GLY A 278 -8.20 -22.13 6.84
N LEU A 279 -7.35 -22.36 5.83
CA LEU A 279 -5.90 -22.19 5.99
C LEU A 279 -5.51 -20.70 6.04
N ALA A 280 -4.53 -20.40 6.90
CA ALA A 280 -3.88 -19.10 6.97
C ALA A 280 -3.00 -18.86 5.73
N THR A 281 -3.12 -17.67 5.13
CA THR A 281 -2.35 -17.30 3.93
C THR A 281 -0.84 -17.39 4.14
N GLU A 282 -0.35 -16.98 5.32
CA GLU A 282 1.07 -17.07 5.71
C GLU A 282 1.60 -18.50 5.63
N ASP A 283 0.86 -19.49 6.16
CA ASP A 283 1.28 -20.91 6.14
C ASP A 283 1.41 -21.44 4.70
N VAL A 284 0.48 -21.08 3.82
CA VAL A 284 0.51 -21.46 2.40
C VAL A 284 1.67 -20.76 1.69
N PHE A 285 1.87 -19.46 1.93
CA PHE A 285 2.99 -18.69 1.38
C PHE A 285 4.34 -19.28 1.79
N GLN A 286 4.59 -19.47 3.09
CA GLN A 286 5.85 -20.02 3.61
C GLN A 286 6.15 -21.44 3.12
N ARG A 287 5.12 -22.21 2.74
CA ARG A 287 5.29 -23.54 2.12
C ARG A 287 5.63 -23.45 0.62
N LEU A 288 5.13 -22.44 -0.09
CA LEU A 288 5.52 -22.15 -1.48
C LEU A 288 6.98 -21.69 -1.56
N ARG A 289 7.38 -20.70 -0.73
CA ARG A 289 8.74 -20.11 -0.70
C ARG A 289 9.86 -21.15 -0.59
N LYS A 290 9.66 -22.20 0.23
CA LYS A 290 10.69 -23.20 0.59
C LYS A 290 11.21 -24.09 -0.55
N ARG A 291 10.73 -23.95 -1.79
CA ARG A 291 11.10 -24.83 -2.92
C ARG A 291 11.91 -24.16 -4.03
N GLU A 292 12.02 -22.83 -4.08
CA GLU A 292 12.58 -22.12 -5.24
C GLU A 292 13.73 -21.17 -4.89
N LYS A 293 14.68 -21.01 -5.82
CA LYS A 293 15.62 -19.86 -5.83
C LYS A 293 14.98 -18.70 -6.58
N ALA A 294 13.85 -18.18 -6.09
CA ALA A 294 13.16 -17.08 -6.76
C ALA A 294 14.03 -15.80 -6.80
N VAL A 295 13.85 -14.93 -7.80
CA VAL A 295 14.53 -13.62 -7.86
C VAL A 295 13.93 -12.63 -6.84
N ALA A 296 12.63 -12.77 -6.58
CA ALA A 296 11.87 -12.12 -5.52
C ALA A 296 10.60 -12.93 -5.26
N GLU A 297 9.87 -12.58 -4.22
CA GLU A 297 8.60 -13.19 -3.85
C GLU A 297 7.62 -12.06 -3.51
N ILE A 298 6.35 -12.21 -3.89
CA ILE A 298 5.33 -11.18 -3.79
C ILE A 298 4.09 -11.75 -3.09
N TRP A 299 3.58 -10.98 -2.14
CA TRP A 299 2.27 -11.16 -1.54
C TRP A 299 1.52 -9.83 -1.67
N LEU A 300 0.42 -9.83 -2.43
CA LEU A 300 -0.54 -8.74 -2.47
C LEU A 300 -1.73 -9.15 -1.62
N ASP A 301 -2.03 -8.43 -0.54
CA ASP A 301 -3.28 -8.63 0.21
C ASP A 301 -4.21 -7.45 -0.04
N GLY A 302 -5.43 -7.75 -0.47
CA GLY A 302 -6.44 -6.78 -0.87
C GLY A 302 -7.66 -6.89 0.01
N GLN A 303 -7.72 -6.10 1.07
CA GLN A 303 -8.92 -5.90 1.88
C GLN A 303 -9.51 -4.51 1.59
N THR A 304 -10.84 -4.43 1.47
CA THR A 304 -11.56 -3.15 1.37
C THR A 304 -12.92 -3.28 2.09
N PRO A 305 -13.59 -2.18 2.49
CA PRO A 305 -14.88 -2.26 3.17
C PRO A 305 -16.01 -2.89 2.33
N THR A 306 -15.83 -3.03 1.01
CA THR A 306 -16.88 -3.45 0.07
C THR A 306 -16.57 -4.76 -0.65
N ARG A 307 -15.43 -5.40 -0.37
CA ARG A 307 -14.99 -6.66 -0.99
C ARG A 307 -14.26 -7.50 0.06
N PRO A 308 -14.66 -8.77 0.30
CA PRO A 308 -13.92 -9.63 1.23
C PRO A 308 -12.51 -9.92 0.69
N SER A 309 -11.60 -10.33 1.57
CA SER A 309 -10.16 -10.26 1.31
C SER A 309 -9.69 -11.18 0.19
N THR A 310 -8.99 -10.60 -0.79
CA THR A 310 -8.27 -11.33 -1.85
C THR A 310 -6.78 -11.30 -1.58
N SER A 311 -6.15 -12.46 -1.41
CA SER A 311 -4.71 -12.58 -1.15
C SER A 311 -4.01 -13.29 -2.31
N SER A 312 -3.12 -12.62 -3.02
CA SER A 312 -2.37 -13.18 -4.16
C SER A 312 -0.88 -13.38 -3.84
N LEU A 313 -0.39 -14.59 -4.09
CA LEU A 313 0.95 -15.08 -3.75
C LEU A 313 1.70 -15.48 -5.03
N ALA A 314 2.87 -14.89 -5.30
CA ALA A 314 3.60 -15.12 -6.55
C ALA A 314 5.13 -15.09 -6.39
N SER A 315 5.83 -15.83 -7.25
CA SER A 315 7.28 -15.71 -7.47
C SER A 315 7.51 -15.16 -8.88
N PRO A 316 7.93 -13.90 -9.07
CA PRO A 316 8.33 -13.41 -10.39
C PRO A 316 9.43 -14.26 -11.02
N SER A 317 9.33 -14.45 -12.33
CA SER A 317 10.35 -15.13 -13.16
C SER A 317 11.60 -14.26 -13.38
N PHE A 318 11.41 -12.95 -13.49
CA PHE A 318 12.44 -11.91 -13.55
C PHE A 318 11.88 -10.58 -13.02
N LEU A 319 12.78 -9.63 -12.70
CA LEU A 319 12.42 -8.24 -12.37
C LEU A 319 13.05 -7.27 -13.37
N LEU A 320 12.37 -6.14 -13.60
CA LEU A 320 12.89 -4.95 -14.26
C LEU A 320 12.91 -3.79 -13.27
N THR A 321 14.07 -3.24 -12.95
CA THR A 321 14.20 -2.00 -12.18
C THR A 321 14.61 -0.84 -13.08
N TYR A 322 13.98 0.32 -12.96
CA TYR A 322 14.33 1.54 -13.72
C TYR A 322 14.98 2.60 -12.82
N SER A 323 15.89 3.38 -13.39
CA SER A 323 16.43 4.61 -12.80
C SER A 323 16.21 5.80 -13.74
N LEU A 324 15.51 6.84 -13.27
CA LEU A 324 15.38 8.13 -13.94
C LEU A 324 16.75 8.80 -14.09
N THR A 325 17.57 8.73 -13.04
CA THR A 325 18.86 9.44 -12.93
C THR A 325 19.89 8.97 -13.96
N THR A 326 19.82 7.73 -14.42
CA THR A 326 20.69 7.19 -15.47
C THR A 326 19.92 6.71 -16.70
N ARG A 327 18.60 6.96 -16.75
CA ARG A 327 17.62 6.42 -17.73
C ARG A 327 17.82 4.93 -18.02
N THR A 328 18.18 4.14 -17.00
CA THR A 328 18.60 2.74 -17.17
C THR A 328 17.54 1.77 -16.64
N VAL A 329 17.07 0.87 -17.50
CA VAL A 329 16.36 -0.35 -17.10
C VAL A 329 17.39 -1.44 -16.81
N THR A 330 17.22 -2.16 -15.71
CA THR A 330 18.08 -3.29 -15.30
C THR A 330 17.22 -4.54 -15.11
N LEU A 331 17.59 -5.63 -15.78
CA LEU A 331 16.96 -6.94 -15.70
C LEU A 331 17.66 -7.80 -14.64
N HIS A 332 16.89 -8.29 -13.67
CA HIS A 332 17.37 -9.21 -12.62
C HIS A 332 16.74 -10.58 -12.77
N ARG A 333 17.53 -11.64 -12.54
CA ARG A 333 17.12 -13.04 -12.68
C ARG A 333 17.79 -13.92 -11.63
N ALA A 334 17.11 -15.01 -11.26
CA ALA A 334 17.68 -16.05 -10.41
C ALA A 334 18.91 -16.70 -11.08
N GLY A 335 20.08 -16.56 -10.47
CA GLY A 335 21.32 -17.23 -10.91
C GLY A 335 22.07 -16.58 -12.07
N PHE A 336 21.65 -15.41 -12.56
CA PHE A 336 22.35 -14.64 -13.59
C PHE A 336 22.83 -13.29 -13.02
N SER A 337 23.88 -12.71 -13.60
CA SER A 337 24.24 -11.32 -13.33
C SER A 337 23.19 -10.37 -13.93
N PRO A 338 22.89 -9.22 -13.31
CA PRO A 338 21.98 -8.24 -13.89
C PRO A 338 22.50 -7.69 -15.23
N SER A 339 21.60 -7.44 -16.16
CA SER A 339 21.90 -6.81 -17.46
C SER A 339 21.10 -5.53 -17.66
N THR A 340 21.62 -4.60 -18.45
CA THR A 340 21.12 -3.21 -18.52
C THR A 340 20.77 -2.76 -19.94
N LEU A 341 19.82 -1.83 -20.01
CA LEU A 341 19.41 -1.09 -21.19
C LEU A 341 19.24 0.39 -20.82
N SER A 342 19.96 1.30 -21.48
CA SER A 342 19.68 2.73 -21.38
C SER A 342 18.58 3.13 -22.37
N LEU A 343 17.61 3.90 -21.91
CA LEU A 343 16.56 4.48 -22.75
C LEU A 343 17.05 5.78 -23.40
N PRO A 344 16.71 6.04 -24.68
CA PRO A 344 16.93 7.33 -25.34
C PRO A 344 16.34 8.53 -24.59
N GLU A 345 16.85 9.74 -24.85
CA GLU A 345 16.39 10.96 -24.17
C GLU A 345 14.94 11.35 -24.52
N ASP A 346 14.48 10.98 -25.71
CA ASP A 346 13.12 11.22 -26.22
C ASP A 346 12.10 10.14 -25.80
N THR A 347 12.55 9.07 -25.14
CA THR A 347 11.72 7.89 -24.81
C THR A 347 11.63 7.72 -23.29
N THR A 348 10.46 7.92 -22.70
CA THR A 348 10.22 7.65 -21.27
C THR A 348 10.17 6.15 -20.96
N PHE A 349 10.32 5.78 -19.69
CA PHE A 349 10.07 4.41 -19.25
C PHE A 349 8.62 4.00 -19.50
N TRP A 350 7.66 4.93 -19.35
CA TRP A 350 6.24 4.63 -19.53
C TRP A 350 5.87 4.29 -20.97
N GLU A 351 6.43 5.01 -21.96
CA GLU A 351 6.25 4.70 -23.38
C GLU A 351 6.88 3.36 -23.75
N TRP A 352 8.12 3.12 -23.30
CA TRP A 352 8.84 1.85 -23.51
C TRP A 352 8.08 0.65 -22.92
N PHE A 353 7.56 0.79 -21.70
CA PHE A 353 6.83 -0.25 -20.98
C PHE A 353 5.42 -0.48 -21.56
N SER A 354 4.72 0.59 -21.99
CA SER A 354 3.41 0.46 -22.68
C SER A 354 3.56 -0.28 -24.01
N ALA A 355 4.52 0.10 -24.84
CA ALA A 355 4.78 -0.57 -26.13
C ALA A 355 5.11 -2.07 -25.94
N GLY A 356 5.78 -2.44 -24.84
CA GLY A 356 5.96 -3.82 -24.41
C GLY A 356 4.67 -4.51 -24.01
N GLN A 357 3.89 -3.91 -23.11
CA GLN A 357 2.62 -4.47 -22.64
C GLN A 357 1.58 -4.63 -23.77
N GLU A 358 1.52 -3.71 -24.72
CA GLU A 358 0.67 -3.81 -25.90
C GLU A 358 1.08 -4.97 -26.81
N ALA A 359 2.39 -5.16 -27.05
CA ALA A 359 2.89 -6.26 -27.86
C ALA A 359 2.64 -7.62 -27.17
N ILE A 360 2.79 -7.70 -25.84
CA ILE A 360 2.38 -8.87 -25.03
C ILE A 360 0.86 -9.11 -25.18
N THR A 361 0.05 -8.06 -25.11
CA THR A 361 -1.42 -8.14 -25.19
C THR A 361 -1.89 -8.62 -26.56
N ARG A 362 -1.23 -8.19 -27.65
CA ARG A 362 -1.49 -8.67 -29.02
C ARG A 362 -1.22 -10.17 -29.22
N ASN A 363 -0.39 -10.78 -28.38
CA ASN A 363 -0.03 -12.21 -28.46
C ASN A 363 -0.93 -13.14 -27.61
N LEU A 364 -1.92 -12.60 -26.91
CA LEU A 364 -2.59 -13.24 -25.79
C LEU A 364 -4.03 -13.65 -26.15
N HIS A 365 -4.34 -14.96 -26.10
CA HIS A 365 -5.65 -15.49 -26.53
C HIS A 365 -6.81 -14.78 -25.83
N SER A 366 -7.71 -14.20 -26.62
CA SER A 366 -9.01 -13.71 -26.19
C SER A 366 -10.05 -14.81 -26.41
N ASP A 367 -9.94 -15.90 -25.65
CA ASP A 367 -11.08 -16.81 -25.51
C ASP A 367 -12.26 -16.02 -24.94
N LEU A 368 -13.48 -16.31 -25.41
CA LEU A 368 -14.74 -15.78 -24.86
C LEU A 368 -15.09 -16.46 -23.52
N GLU A 369 -14.08 -16.76 -22.71
CA GLU A 369 -14.21 -17.21 -21.32
C GLU A 369 -15.03 -16.16 -20.53
N PRO A 370 -15.98 -16.59 -19.69
CA PRO A 370 -16.78 -15.67 -18.88
C PRO A 370 -15.85 -14.79 -18.03
N ARG A 371 -16.15 -13.49 -17.95
CA ARG A 371 -15.25 -12.43 -17.44
C ARG A 371 -14.60 -12.79 -16.09
N MET A 372 -13.42 -13.43 -16.13
CA MET A 372 -12.67 -13.79 -14.93
C MET A 372 -12.41 -12.54 -14.06
N SER A 373 -12.95 -12.53 -12.85
CA SER A 373 -12.64 -11.55 -11.81
C SER A 373 -11.19 -11.74 -11.31
N GLY A 374 -10.66 -10.75 -10.60
CA GLY A 374 -9.31 -10.80 -10.02
C GLY A 374 -8.16 -10.59 -11.00
N TRP A 375 -6.94 -10.73 -10.49
CA TRP A 375 -5.71 -10.61 -11.28
C TRP A 375 -5.58 -11.79 -12.26
N ARG A 376 -4.71 -11.67 -13.27
CA ARG A 376 -4.52 -12.69 -14.32
C ARG A 376 -3.03 -12.94 -14.66
N GLY A 377 -2.13 -12.55 -13.76
CA GLY A 377 -0.69 -12.63 -13.96
C GLY A 377 -0.16 -11.49 -14.84
N GLY A 378 1.07 -11.64 -15.33
CA GLY A 378 1.79 -10.59 -16.03
C GLY A 378 2.59 -9.70 -15.06
N TRP A 379 2.50 -8.38 -15.21
CA TRP A 379 3.26 -7.44 -14.37
C TRP A 379 2.66 -7.22 -12.99
N VAL A 380 3.56 -7.07 -12.01
CA VAL A 380 3.28 -6.58 -10.65
C VAL A 380 4.51 -5.83 -10.15
N GLY A 381 4.33 -4.69 -9.47
CA GLY A 381 5.46 -3.80 -9.19
C GLY A 381 5.13 -2.53 -8.42
N TRP A 382 6.12 -1.64 -8.34
CA TRP A 382 6.04 -0.30 -7.76
C TRP A 382 6.70 0.75 -8.65
N PHE A 383 6.31 2.00 -8.43
CA PHE A 383 7.02 3.19 -8.90
C PHE A 383 7.07 4.22 -7.77
N ALA A 384 8.17 4.95 -7.67
CA ALA A 384 8.40 5.99 -6.67
C ALA A 384 7.75 7.32 -7.06
N TYR A 385 7.67 8.26 -6.12
CA TYR A 385 7.08 9.58 -6.38
C TYR A 385 7.87 10.39 -7.41
N GLU A 386 9.16 10.12 -7.57
CA GLU A 386 10.04 10.74 -8.55
C GLU A 386 9.63 10.42 -10.01
N MET A 387 8.95 9.30 -10.27
CA MET A 387 8.41 8.98 -11.60
C MET A 387 7.33 9.96 -12.09
N LYS A 388 6.84 10.85 -11.21
CA LYS A 388 6.06 12.03 -11.62
C LYS A 388 6.77 12.91 -12.65
N GLU A 389 8.11 12.88 -12.71
CA GLU A 389 8.89 13.62 -13.72
C GLU A 389 8.61 13.14 -15.16
N GLU A 390 8.32 11.85 -15.35
CA GLU A 390 7.89 11.29 -16.64
C GLU A 390 6.35 11.21 -16.80
N SER A 391 5.57 11.60 -15.79
CA SER A 391 4.09 11.47 -15.81
C SER A 391 3.32 12.79 -15.69
N LEU A 392 3.93 13.87 -15.21
CA LEU A 392 3.26 15.15 -14.93
C LEU A 392 4.03 16.32 -15.54
N THR A 393 3.50 16.88 -16.63
CA THR A 393 4.09 18.03 -17.34
C THR A 393 4.40 19.19 -16.39
N GLY A 394 5.68 19.59 -16.33
CA GLY A 394 6.14 20.69 -15.49
C GLY A 394 6.49 20.32 -14.03
N TYR A 395 6.28 19.07 -13.61
CA TYR A 395 6.91 18.56 -12.38
C TYR A 395 8.43 18.45 -12.57
N ARG A 396 9.18 18.71 -11.50
CA ARG A 396 10.60 18.35 -11.38
C ARG A 396 10.80 17.71 -10.02
N ARG A 397 11.54 16.61 -9.96
CA ARG A 397 11.97 16.00 -8.69
C ARG A 397 13.07 16.85 -8.04
N ARG A 398 13.26 16.66 -6.72
CA ARG A 398 14.42 17.20 -6.02
C ARG A 398 15.69 16.55 -6.53
N GLU A 399 16.81 17.27 -6.46
CA GLU A 399 18.14 16.66 -6.64
C GLU A 399 18.37 15.61 -5.53
N ARG A 400 19.02 14.50 -5.89
CA ARG A 400 19.32 13.42 -4.94
C ARG A 400 20.64 13.67 -4.23
N GLY A 401 20.65 13.37 -2.93
CA GLY A 401 21.88 13.40 -2.12
C GLY A 401 22.80 12.22 -2.41
N GLU A 402 24.08 12.36 -2.07
CA GLU A 402 25.01 11.24 -2.14
C GLU A 402 24.55 10.08 -1.24
N GLY A 403 24.49 8.88 -1.80
CA GLY A 403 24.02 7.67 -1.10
C GLY A 403 22.52 7.38 -1.21
N GLU A 404 21.71 8.25 -1.82
CA GLU A 404 20.31 7.90 -2.12
C GLU A 404 20.21 6.85 -3.24
N GLU A 405 19.27 5.92 -3.09
CA GLU A 405 19.10 4.79 -4.01
C GLU A 405 18.65 5.27 -5.40
N LYS A 406 19.04 4.51 -6.42
CA LYS A 406 18.83 4.87 -7.83
C LYS A 406 17.60 4.21 -8.46
N VAL A 407 16.87 3.34 -7.76
CA VAL A 407 15.69 2.67 -8.32
C VAL A 407 14.45 3.53 -8.12
N ASP A 408 13.82 3.88 -9.24
CA ASP A 408 12.63 4.73 -9.33
C ASP A 408 11.37 3.93 -9.71
N ALA A 409 11.53 2.74 -10.30
CA ALA A 409 10.44 1.76 -10.45
C ALA A 409 10.99 0.32 -10.44
N CYS A 410 10.15 -0.66 -10.08
CA CYS A 410 10.47 -2.08 -10.10
C CYS A 410 9.24 -2.91 -10.50
N TRP A 411 9.38 -3.78 -11.52
CA TRP A 411 8.30 -4.59 -12.09
C TRP A 411 8.72 -6.04 -12.29
N GLY A 412 8.04 -6.97 -11.62
CA GLY A 412 8.22 -8.41 -11.82
C GLY A 412 7.22 -9.00 -12.79
N TRP A 413 7.65 -9.96 -13.62
CA TRP A 413 6.76 -10.76 -14.46
C TRP A 413 6.40 -12.08 -13.78
N THR A 414 5.13 -12.23 -13.39
CA THR A 414 4.58 -13.45 -12.79
C THR A 414 3.75 -14.21 -13.83
N ASP A 415 4.29 -15.33 -14.31
CA ASP A 415 3.61 -16.27 -15.19
C ASP A 415 2.71 -17.26 -14.43
N ARG A 416 2.93 -17.44 -13.12
CA ARG A 416 2.16 -18.29 -12.21
C ARG A 416 1.97 -17.60 -10.86
N PHE A 417 0.77 -17.69 -10.29
CA PHE A 417 0.47 -17.24 -8.92
C PHE A 417 -0.71 -17.99 -8.32
N LEU A 418 -0.89 -17.85 -7.00
CA LEU A 418 -1.97 -18.45 -6.22
C LEU A 418 -2.80 -17.36 -5.55
N GLU A 419 -4.11 -17.36 -5.78
CA GLU A 419 -5.07 -16.44 -5.18
C GLU A 419 -5.92 -17.16 -4.13
N ARG A 420 -6.11 -16.54 -2.96
CA ARG A 420 -7.17 -16.85 -2.00
C ARG A 420 -8.34 -15.92 -2.29
N THR A 421 -9.51 -16.48 -2.59
CA THR A 421 -10.71 -15.71 -2.96
C THR A 421 -11.47 -15.22 -1.72
N PRO A 422 -12.44 -14.30 -1.89
CA PRO A 422 -13.38 -13.87 -0.85
C PRO A 422 -14.10 -15.03 -0.13
N GLU A 423 -14.35 -16.14 -0.83
CA GLU A 423 -15.05 -17.35 -0.37
C GLU A 423 -14.09 -18.41 0.26
N GLU A 424 -12.88 -17.98 0.60
CA GLU A 424 -11.74 -18.77 1.05
C GLU A 424 -11.26 -19.87 0.08
N GLU A 425 -11.71 -19.84 -1.19
CA GLU A 425 -11.25 -20.79 -2.20
C GLU A 425 -9.79 -20.49 -2.56
N TRP A 426 -9.03 -21.52 -2.87
CA TRP A 426 -7.72 -21.36 -3.50
C TRP A 426 -7.85 -21.52 -5.01
N VAL A 427 -7.29 -20.58 -5.76
CA VAL A 427 -7.31 -20.55 -7.24
C VAL A 427 -5.90 -20.24 -7.74
N ALA A 428 -5.23 -21.24 -8.32
CA ALA A 428 -4.02 -20.98 -9.09
C ALA A 428 -4.38 -20.32 -10.42
N ARG A 429 -3.56 -19.38 -10.87
CA ARG A 429 -3.77 -18.59 -12.08
C ARG A 429 -2.43 -18.37 -12.78
N GLY A 430 -2.44 -18.19 -14.10
CA GLY A 430 -1.21 -17.99 -14.85
C GLY A 430 -1.37 -17.69 -16.33
N VAL A 431 -0.23 -17.53 -16.98
CA VAL A 431 -0.06 -17.32 -18.42
C VAL A 431 0.90 -18.39 -18.94
N ILE A 432 0.41 -19.28 -19.79
CA ILE A 432 1.23 -20.30 -20.46
C ILE A 432 1.59 -19.87 -21.89
N ARG A 433 2.72 -20.34 -22.40
CA ARG A 433 3.11 -20.21 -23.81
C ARG A 433 2.63 -21.43 -24.61
N GLN A 434 2.01 -21.18 -25.76
CA GLN A 434 1.35 -22.21 -26.58
C GLN A 434 2.29 -22.84 -27.62
N SER A 435 3.40 -22.18 -27.96
CA SER A 435 4.49 -22.75 -28.74
C SER A 435 5.85 -22.28 -28.20
N ALA A 436 6.94 -22.80 -28.77
CA ALA A 436 8.30 -22.34 -28.50
C ALA A 436 8.71 -21.12 -29.37
N ASP A 437 7.80 -20.64 -30.22
CA ASP A 437 8.08 -19.55 -31.16
C ASP A 437 8.19 -18.20 -30.46
N GLN A 438 8.88 -17.28 -31.13
CA GLN A 438 8.95 -15.89 -30.70
C GLN A 438 7.56 -15.24 -30.77
N LEU A 439 7.24 -14.37 -29.81
CA LEU A 439 6.06 -13.52 -29.87
C LEU A 439 6.06 -12.66 -31.15
N ASP A 440 4.88 -12.38 -31.69
CA ASP A 440 4.73 -11.48 -32.84
C ASP A 440 5.02 -10.03 -32.42
N GLY A 441 5.60 -9.24 -33.33
CA GLY A 441 6.02 -7.87 -33.08
C GLY A 441 7.31 -7.70 -32.26
N VAL A 442 8.04 -8.78 -31.92
CA VAL A 442 9.31 -8.68 -31.14
C VAL A 442 10.36 -7.78 -31.81
N LYS A 443 10.42 -7.76 -33.15
CA LYS A 443 11.35 -6.89 -33.91
C LYS A 443 10.92 -5.42 -33.94
N GLU A 444 9.65 -5.15 -33.67
CA GLU A 444 9.03 -3.81 -33.69
C GLU A 444 8.98 -3.19 -32.28
N CYS A 445 9.08 -4.03 -31.23
CA CYS A 445 9.00 -3.62 -29.83
C CYS A 445 10.38 -3.74 -29.15
N GLN A 446 11.01 -2.60 -28.84
CA GLN A 446 12.33 -2.54 -28.20
C GLN A 446 12.38 -3.35 -26.89
N MET A 447 11.32 -3.30 -26.07
CA MET A 447 11.24 -4.04 -24.81
C MET A 447 11.28 -5.56 -25.05
N LEU A 448 10.46 -6.09 -25.96
CA LEU A 448 10.44 -7.53 -26.26
C LEU A 448 11.73 -7.99 -26.96
N GLY A 449 12.27 -7.19 -27.88
CA GLY A 449 13.53 -7.49 -28.56
C GLY A 449 14.71 -7.57 -27.59
N TRP A 450 14.77 -6.68 -26.60
CA TRP A 450 15.78 -6.74 -25.54
C TRP A 450 15.57 -7.93 -24.61
N LEU A 451 14.37 -8.12 -24.08
CA LEU A 451 14.05 -9.28 -23.21
C LEU A 451 14.41 -10.61 -23.89
N GLN A 452 14.07 -10.77 -25.17
CA GLN A 452 14.44 -11.95 -25.95
C GLN A 452 15.96 -12.10 -26.12
N LYS A 453 16.68 -11.02 -26.46
CA LYS A 453 18.15 -11.04 -26.58
C LYS A 453 18.82 -11.48 -25.28
N GLU A 454 18.25 -11.07 -24.14
CA GLU A 454 18.69 -11.47 -22.81
C GLU A 454 18.35 -12.93 -22.46
N GLY A 455 17.51 -13.61 -23.25
CA GLY A 455 17.07 -14.99 -23.01
C GLY A 455 15.81 -15.12 -22.15
N ILE A 456 15.00 -14.06 -22.02
CA ILE A 456 13.69 -14.13 -21.39
C ILE A 456 12.68 -14.75 -22.35
N VAL A 457 11.93 -15.73 -21.86
CA VAL A 457 10.74 -16.28 -22.52
C VAL A 457 9.54 -15.98 -21.63
N LEU A 458 8.52 -15.31 -22.18
CA LEU A 458 7.31 -14.95 -21.44
C LEU A 458 6.33 -16.13 -21.41
N GLY A 459 5.80 -16.42 -20.22
CA GLY A 459 4.79 -17.46 -20.00
C GLY A 459 5.37 -18.85 -19.72
N ALA A 460 4.71 -19.58 -18.83
CA ALA A 460 5.08 -20.92 -18.41
C ALA A 460 4.87 -21.95 -19.54
N THR A 461 5.66 -23.02 -19.58
CA THR A 461 5.24 -24.24 -20.30
C THR A 461 4.02 -24.87 -19.64
N GLU A 462 3.32 -25.74 -20.37
CA GLU A 462 2.29 -26.57 -19.75
C GLU A 462 2.82 -27.43 -18.60
N ASP A 463 4.07 -27.89 -18.67
CA ASP A 463 4.63 -28.81 -17.67
C ASP A 463 5.10 -28.07 -16.42
N GLU A 464 5.63 -26.85 -16.55
CA GLU A 464 5.80 -25.92 -15.42
C GLU A 464 4.46 -25.60 -14.75
N TRP A 465 3.39 -25.44 -15.53
CA TRP A 465 2.03 -25.25 -14.99
C TRP A 465 1.51 -26.51 -14.27
N LYS A 466 1.60 -27.71 -14.88
CA LYS A 466 1.20 -28.99 -14.26
C LYS A 466 1.96 -29.22 -12.94
N ASN A 467 3.28 -28.99 -12.94
CA ASN A 467 4.13 -29.10 -11.76
C ASN A 467 3.77 -28.08 -10.67
N TYR A 468 3.44 -26.84 -11.05
CA TYR A 468 2.97 -25.81 -10.12
C TYR A 468 1.63 -26.20 -9.47
N ILE A 469 0.66 -26.66 -10.26
CA ILE A 469 -0.64 -27.14 -9.75
C ILE A 469 -0.46 -28.31 -8.79
N GLN A 470 0.41 -29.28 -9.11
CA GLN A 470 0.69 -30.39 -8.19
C GLN A 470 1.39 -29.92 -6.90
N SER A 471 2.33 -28.97 -7.00
CA SER A 471 3.02 -28.40 -5.84
C SER A 471 2.04 -27.68 -4.91
N VAL A 472 1.14 -26.84 -5.45
CA VAL A 472 0.06 -26.17 -4.70
C VAL A 472 -0.89 -27.19 -4.09
N SER A 473 -1.36 -28.17 -4.87
CA SER A 473 -2.27 -29.22 -4.36
C SER A 473 -1.68 -29.94 -3.15
N ASN A 474 -0.40 -30.34 -3.23
CA ASN A 474 0.30 -31.00 -2.13
C ASN A 474 0.44 -30.09 -0.89
N ILE A 475 0.61 -28.77 -1.08
CA ILE A 475 0.74 -27.78 0.01
C ILE A 475 -0.59 -27.60 0.76
N LEU A 476 -1.71 -27.53 0.04
CA LEU A 476 -3.05 -27.37 0.59
C LEU A 476 -3.54 -28.67 1.26
N ASP A 477 -3.24 -29.83 0.67
CA ASP A 477 -3.62 -31.16 1.19
C ASP A 477 -2.87 -31.54 2.48
N THR A 478 -1.53 -31.39 2.49
CA THR A 478 -0.70 -31.70 3.68
C THR A 478 -1.03 -30.82 4.90
N ALA A 479 -1.78 -29.72 4.72
CA ALA A 479 -2.13 -28.80 5.80
C ALA A 479 -3.17 -29.36 6.79
N ALA A 480 -3.89 -30.43 6.45
CA ALA A 480 -4.84 -31.09 7.35
C ALA A 480 -4.17 -31.93 8.48
N LEU A 481 -2.85 -32.16 8.44
CA LEU A 481 -2.20 -33.24 9.20
C LEU A 481 -1.06 -32.82 10.16
N VAL A 482 -0.87 -31.52 10.46
CA VAL A 482 0.24 -31.08 11.34
C VAL A 482 -0.23 -30.20 12.50
N THR A 483 -0.08 -30.76 13.71
CA THR A 483 -0.22 -30.11 15.03
C THR A 483 0.52 -28.76 15.13
N PRO A 484 0.02 -27.76 15.87
CA PRO A 484 0.70 -26.46 16.01
C PRO A 484 2.17 -26.60 16.43
N ILE A 485 3.08 -25.98 15.66
CA ILE A 485 4.53 -26.05 15.90
C ILE A 485 4.89 -25.16 17.09
N LYS A 486 4.63 -25.66 18.31
CA LYS A 486 5.28 -25.19 19.53
C LYS A 486 6.76 -25.53 19.48
N ASN A 487 7.58 -24.64 18.92
CA ASN A 487 9.01 -24.68 19.15
C ASN A 487 9.63 -23.28 19.23
N LYS A 488 10.66 -23.14 20.06
CA LYS A 488 11.23 -21.85 20.49
C LYS A 488 11.85 -21.11 19.30
N LEU A 489 11.30 -19.95 18.94
CA LEU A 489 11.98 -18.99 18.07
C LEU A 489 13.03 -18.20 18.87
N THR A 490 14.27 -18.71 18.91
CA THR A 490 15.44 -17.82 18.84
C THR A 490 15.41 -17.16 17.45
N ARG A 491 14.69 -16.03 17.36
CA ARG A 491 14.28 -15.34 16.12
C ARG A 491 15.46 -14.63 15.45
N VAL A 492 16.50 -15.39 15.07
CA VAL A 492 17.64 -14.89 14.28
C VAL A 492 17.17 -14.63 12.86
N ALA A 493 16.64 -13.42 12.63
CA ALA A 493 16.55 -12.86 11.31
C ALA A 493 17.98 -12.72 10.75
N ARG A 494 18.38 -13.64 9.87
CA ARG A 494 19.55 -13.39 9.02
C ARG A 494 19.15 -12.29 8.03
N PRO A 495 19.85 -11.15 7.98
CA PRO A 495 19.65 -10.20 6.90
C PRO A 495 20.07 -10.83 5.56
N PHE A 496 19.73 -10.17 4.45
CA PHE A 496 20.32 -10.49 3.15
C PHE A 496 21.84 -10.29 3.21
N ASP A 497 22.59 -11.38 3.38
CA ASP A 497 24.05 -11.35 3.42
C ASP A 497 24.60 -11.23 1.99
N LYS A 498 24.73 -9.98 1.57
CA LYS A 498 25.75 -9.41 0.68
C LYS A 498 26.60 -10.43 -0.09
N ALA A 499 26.57 -10.34 -1.43
CA ALA A 499 27.56 -11.00 -2.28
C ALA A 499 28.98 -10.58 -1.85
N ARG A 500 29.77 -11.55 -1.36
CA ARG A 500 30.99 -11.30 -0.59
C ARG A 500 32.21 -11.21 -1.49
N VAL A 501 32.49 -10.03 -2.04
CA VAL A 501 33.82 -9.71 -2.59
C VAL A 501 34.79 -9.51 -1.41
N THR A 502 36.00 -10.08 -1.50
CA THR A 502 36.90 -10.21 -0.34
C THR A 502 38.05 -9.20 -0.32
N ASN A 503 38.29 -8.67 0.90
CA ASN A 503 39.48 -7.96 1.42
C ASN A 503 39.36 -6.43 1.59
N SER A 504 40.12 -5.93 2.56
CA SER A 504 39.96 -4.69 3.34
C SER A 504 41.33 -3.93 3.42
N PRO A 505 41.50 -2.75 4.08
CA PRO A 505 40.58 -2.04 5.00
C PRO A 505 40.47 -0.48 4.91
N LEU A 506 39.30 0.06 5.33
CA LEU A 506 39.00 1.29 6.14
C LEU A 506 39.70 2.67 5.88
N PRO A 507 39.16 3.83 6.32
CA PRO A 507 37.92 4.08 7.11
C PRO A 507 36.96 5.20 6.63
N LEU A 508 35.64 5.04 6.93
CA LEU A 508 34.61 6.07 7.25
C LEU A 508 34.27 7.24 6.27
N PRO A 509 33.07 7.87 6.35
CA PRO A 509 31.76 7.41 6.84
C PRO A 509 30.64 7.51 5.75
N PHE A 510 29.51 6.81 5.92
CA PHE A 510 28.33 6.93 5.03
C PHE A 510 26.99 6.92 5.83
N PRO A 511 25.96 7.69 5.41
CA PRO A 511 24.61 7.62 5.97
C PRO A 511 23.71 6.60 5.23
N PRO A 512 22.66 6.04 5.86
CA PRO A 512 21.65 5.22 5.19
C PRO A 512 20.23 5.83 5.22
N LEU A 513 19.59 5.91 4.05
CA LEU A 513 18.14 6.11 3.84
C LEU A 513 17.65 4.92 2.97
N LEU A 514 16.44 4.32 3.11
CA LEU A 514 15.23 4.55 2.26
C LEU A 514 14.22 3.34 2.35
N HIS A 515 13.09 3.46 1.60
CA HIS A 515 12.27 2.42 0.92
C HIS A 515 10.99 1.73 1.49
N LEU A 516 9.84 2.37 1.25
CA LEU A 516 8.82 2.07 0.18
C LEU A 516 8.06 0.72 0.06
N SER A 517 6.72 0.82 -0.09
CA SER A 517 5.74 -0.09 -0.78
C SER A 517 4.32 0.55 -0.69
N ILE A 518 3.17 0.17 -1.28
CA ILE A 518 2.62 -0.46 -2.53
C ILE A 518 1.05 -0.32 -2.36
N LEU A 519 0.07 -0.19 -3.30
CA LEU A 519 -0.18 -0.46 -4.74
C LEU A 519 -1.20 0.57 -5.31
N LEU A 520 -1.51 0.58 -6.62
CA LEU A 520 -2.77 1.13 -7.19
C LEU A 520 -3.21 0.42 -8.49
N LEU A 521 -4.44 0.69 -8.94
CA LEU A 521 -4.99 0.33 -10.28
C LEU A 521 -5.55 1.57 -10.96
N TYR A 522 -5.33 1.73 -12.26
CA TYR A 522 -5.97 2.77 -13.07
C TYR A 522 -6.23 2.32 -14.52
N THR A 523 -7.24 2.91 -15.14
CA THR A 523 -7.51 2.82 -16.58
C THR A 523 -7.90 4.21 -17.10
N CYS A 524 -7.15 4.71 -18.07
CA CYS A 524 -7.34 6.01 -18.74
C CYS A 524 -7.65 5.73 -20.24
N THR A 525 -8.16 6.62 -21.11
CA THR A 525 -8.13 8.10 -21.21
C THR A 525 -9.41 8.66 -21.93
N SER A 526 -9.51 10.00 -22.06
CA SER A 526 -10.06 10.86 -23.17
C SER A 526 -11.11 10.35 -24.21
N GLY A 527 -11.94 11.19 -24.87
CA GLY A 527 -12.14 12.65 -24.77
C GLY A 527 -12.65 13.32 -26.09
N ASN A 528 -13.67 14.19 -26.00
CA ASN A 528 -14.17 15.21 -26.96
C ASN A 528 -14.56 14.88 -28.42
N SER A 529 -15.84 15.11 -28.76
CA SER A 529 -16.30 16.02 -29.85
C SER A 529 -17.82 16.29 -29.77
N ILE A 530 -18.32 17.36 -30.42
CA ILE A 530 -19.67 17.97 -30.22
C ILE A 530 -20.36 18.21 -31.57
N PRO A 531 -21.64 17.82 -31.76
CA PRO A 531 -22.72 18.80 -32.06
C PRO A 531 -24.14 18.39 -31.60
N PRO A 532 -25.20 19.24 -31.70
CA PRO A 532 -25.34 20.67 -31.37
C PRO A 532 -26.70 21.00 -30.65
N ILE A 533 -27.09 22.30 -30.56
CA ILE A 533 -28.48 22.83 -30.35
C ILE A 533 -29.09 22.61 -28.92
N THR A 534 -29.70 23.58 -28.21
CA THR A 534 -29.89 25.06 -28.34
C THR A 534 -30.12 25.70 -26.95
N LEU A 535 -29.80 26.99 -26.81
CA LEU A 535 -30.29 27.85 -25.70
C LEU A 535 -31.72 28.34 -25.96
N PRO A 536 -32.42 28.81 -24.91
CA PRO A 536 -32.92 30.18 -24.98
C PRO A 536 -32.67 31.02 -23.71
N ILE A 537 -32.05 32.18 -23.94
CA ILE A 537 -32.04 33.43 -23.12
C ILE A 537 -31.65 33.26 -21.64
#